data_AF-A0A0R3SND3-F1
#
_entry.id   AF-A0A0R3SND3-F1
#
_cell.length_a   1.000
_cell.length_b   1.000
_cell.length_c   1.000
_cell.angle_alpha   90.00
_cell.angle_beta   90.00
_cell.angle_gamma   90.00
#
_symmetry.space_group_name_H-M   'P 1'
#
loop_
_entity.id
_entity.type
_entity.pdbx_description
1 polymer ?
#
loop_
_entity_poly.entity_id
_entity_poly.type
_entity_poly.pdbx_seq_one_letter_code
_entity_poly.pdbx_strand_id
1 'polypeptide(L)'
;MINNYMTPEKFKKGLQLYIQRHKFGNTETNDLWSALSEAVGENMQEIMSTWTKQMGFPLLTVRKAFEKDNRVTYTIDQEHFLADGSRDVNDKSEWFVPVTICDASDSNKILKRFVLPKSARKVPYQLEFPVGTKFRLNPDATAFYRVRYEESLMGPVLEALGEKKLNNKDRLYVLADAFALVSI
;
A
#
# COMPACT_ATOMS: atom_id res chain seq x y z
N MET A 1 9.32 -0.32 -0.54
CA MET A 1 8.13 -1.21 -0.52
C MET A 1 8.47 -2.64 -0.10
N ILE A 2 9.09 -3.47 -0.95
CA ILE A 2 9.27 -4.92 -0.71
C ILE A 2 10.00 -5.23 0.60
N ASN A 3 11.08 -4.51 0.91
CA ASN A 3 11.81 -4.66 2.18
C ASN A 3 10.90 -4.50 3.41
N ASN A 4 9.97 -3.56 3.37
CA ASN A 4 9.08 -3.30 4.51
C ASN A 4 7.90 -4.28 4.55
N TYR A 5 7.49 -4.80 3.39
CA TYR A 5 6.50 -5.88 3.31
C TYR A 5 7.05 -7.19 3.88
N MET A 6 8.24 -7.60 3.45
CA MET A 6 8.86 -8.87 3.85
C MET A 6 9.58 -8.82 5.20
N THR A 7 9.76 -7.63 5.79
CA THR A 7 10.72 -7.29 6.84
C THR A 7 12.19 -7.26 6.38
N PRO A 8 13.03 -6.41 7.00
CA PRO A 8 14.45 -6.31 6.64
C PRO A 8 15.22 -7.63 6.73
N GLU A 9 14.89 -8.48 7.70
CA GLU A 9 15.57 -9.74 7.94
C GLU A 9 15.32 -10.73 6.80
N LYS A 10 14.06 -10.93 6.40
CA LYS A 10 13.72 -11.84 5.29
C LYS A 10 14.19 -11.28 3.97
N PHE A 11 14.08 -9.95 3.76
CA PHE A 11 14.59 -9.32 2.56
C PHE A 11 16.10 -9.52 2.41
N LYS A 12 16.87 -9.28 3.48
CA LYS A 12 18.32 -9.54 3.50
C LYS A 12 18.63 -11.00 3.22
N LYS A 13 17.92 -11.95 3.85
CA LYS A 13 18.10 -13.38 3.61
C LYS A 13 17.85 -13.74 2.13
N GLY A 14 16.78 -13.21 1.54
CA GLY A 14 16.47 -13.43 0.12
C GLY A 14 17.53 -12.85 -0.81
N LEU A 15 18.06 -11.66 -0.51
CA LEU A 15 19.18 -11.08 -1.26
C LEU A 15 20.46 -11.91 -1.13
N GLN A 16 20.76 -12.44 0.06
CA GLN A 16 21.91 -13.34 0.25
C GLN A 16 21.77 -14.61 -0.59
N LEU A 17 20.58 -15.23 -0.61
CA LEU A 17 20.30 -16.39 -1.45
C LEU A 17 20.48 -16.08 -2.94
N TYR A 18 19.91 -14.96 -3.40
CA TYR A 18 20.04 -14.49 -4.77
C TYR A 18 21.52 -14.30 -5.17
N ILE A 19 22.27 -13.52 -4.40
CA ILE A 19 23.68 -13.22 -4.70
C ILE A 19 24.52 -14.51 -4.70
N GLN A 20 24.30 -15.41 -3.73
CA GLN A 20 25.06 -16.66 -3.66
C GLN A 20 24.81 -17.58 -4.87
N ARG A 21 23.57 -17.64 -5.37
CA ARG A 21 23.17 -18.48 -6.51
C ARG A 21 23.70 -17.96 -7.84
N HIS A 22 23.70 -16.64 -8.01
CA HIS A 22 23.99 -16.00 -9.30
C HIS A 22 25.35 -15.30 -9.35
N LYS A 23 26.22 -15.54 -8.35
CA LYS A 23 27.59 -14.98 -8.34
C LYS A 23 28.34 -15.33 -9.63
N PHE A 24 29.01 -14.34 -10.20
CA PHE A 24 29.79 -14.45 -11.45
C PHE A 24 28.98 -14.84 -12.70
N GLY A 25 27.65 -14.74 -12.66
CA GLY A 25 26.76 -14.98 -13.79
C GLY A 25 25.82 -13.81 -14.08
N ASN A 26 24.80 -14.09 -14.88
CA ASN A 26 23.73 -13.16 -15.24
C ASN A 26 22.40 -13.60 -14.61
N THR A 27 21.44 -12.69 -14.58
CA THR A 27 20.13 -12.88 -13.95
C THR A 27 19.04 -12.22 -14.75
N GLU A 28 17.85 -12.79 -14.67
CA GLU A 28 16.60 -12.19 -15.11
C GLU A 28 15.72 -11.80 -13.92
N THR A 29 14.69 -11.00 -14.17
CA THR A 29 13.74 -10.52 -13.14
C THR A 29 13.16 -11.65 -12.28
N ASN A 30 12.90 -12.82 -12.87
CA ASN A 30 12.32 -13.96 -12.15
C ASN A 30 13.29 -14.59 -11.14
N ASP A 31 14.60 -14.50 -11.37
CA ASP A 31 15.61 -15.05 -10.45
C ASP A 31 15.57 -14.35 -9.09
N LEU A 32 15.42 -13.03 -9.09
CA LEU A 32 15.25 -12.25 -7.88
C LEU A 32 13.98 -12.65 -7.12
N TRP A 33 12.85 -12.75 -7.83
CA TRP A 33 11.58 -13.11 -7.22
C TRP A 33 11.57 -14.53 -6.66
N SER A 34 12.25 -15.47 -7.31
CA SER A 34 12.41 -16.83 -6.80
C SER A 34 13.14 -16.83 -5.45
N ALA A 35 14.29 -16.16 -5.36
CA ALA A 35 15.06 -16.08 -4.12
C ALA A 35 14.32 -15.35 -2.98
N LEU A 36 13.59 -14.27 -3.30
CA LEU A 36 12.78 -13.57 -2.31
C LEU A 36 11.57 -14.40 -1.86
N SER A 37 10.91 -15.13 -2.77
CA SER A 37 9.79 -16.02 -2.45
C SER A 37 10.18 -17.09 -1.45
N GLU A 38 11.35 -17.69 -1.63
CA GLU A 38 11.90 -18.69 -0.71
C GLU A 38 12.17 -18.11 0.69
N ALA A 39 12.64 -16.86 0.77
CA ALA A 39 12.94 -16.24 2.05
C ALA A 39 11.68 -15.88 2.86
N VAL A 40 10.56 -15.58 2.19
CA VAL A 40 9.30 -15.17 2.85
C VAL A 40 8.25 -16.27 2.96
N GLY A 41 8.33 -17.30 2.11
CA GLY A 41 7.34 -18.39 2.04
C GLY A 41 6.07 -18.01 1.26
N GLU A 42 6.15 -17.00 0.39
CA GLU A 42 5.03 -16.48 -0.39
C GLU A 42 5.45 -16.29 -1.85
N ASN A 43 4.49 -16.31 -2.78
CA ASN A 43 4.78 -16.11 -4.20
C ASN A 43 5.04 -14.62 -4.52
N MET A 44 6.28 -14.17 -4.30
CA MET A 44 6.68 -12.79 -4.60
C MET A 44 6.66 -12.49 -6.09
N GLN A 45 6.81 -13.49 -6.95
CA GLN A 45 6.74 -13.30 -8.40
C GLN A 45 5.34 -12.84 -8.82
N GLU A 46 4.30 -13.45 -8.27
CA GLU A 46 2.92 -13.05 -8.54
C GLU A 46 2.66 -11.60 -8.12
N ILE A 47 3.08 -11.21 -6.91
CA ILE A 47 2.93 -9.85 -6.40
C ILE A 47 3.71 -8.87 -7.28
N MET A 48 5.02 -9.12 -7.46
CA MET A 48 5.94 -8.17 -8.09
C MET A 48 5.78 -8.07 -9.60
N SER A 49 5.26 -9.10 -10.26
CA SER A 49 4.92 -9.03 -11.68
C SER A 49 3.97 -7.87 -11.99
N THR A 50 3.05 -7.56 -11.07
CA THR A 50 2.10 -6.44 -11.22
C THR A 50 2.75 -5.07 -11.09
N TRP A 51 3.93 -5.00 -10.46
CA TRP A 51 4.65 -3.75 -10.26
C TRP A 51 5.69 -3.49 -11.34
N THR A 52 6.24 -4.54 -11.96
CA THR A 52 7.37 -4.39 -12.89
C THR A 52 7.00 -4.58 -14.36
N LYS A 53 5.82 -5.13 -14.68
CA LYS A 53 5.39 -5.42 -16.06
C LYS A 53 4.39 -4.43 -16.64
N GLN A 54 3.99 -3.43 -15.88
CA GLN A 54 3.06 -2.38 -16.31
C GLN A 54 3.54 -1.02 -15.80
N MET A 55 3.14 0.05 -16.50
CA MET A 55 3.47 1.41 -16.12
C MET A 55 2.55 1.93 -15.02
N GLY A 56 3.05 2.92 -14.28
CA GLY A 56 2.28 3.63 -13.27
C GLY A 56 2.13 2.88 -11.95
N PHE A 57 1.15 3.32 -11.16
CA PHE A 57 0.91 2.81 -9.80
C PHE A 57 -0.55 3.07 -9.38
N PRO A 58 -1.05 2.36 -8.36
CA PRO A 58 -2.44 2.50 -7.96
C PRO A 58 -2.70 3.72 -7.07
N LEU A 59 -3.88 4.29 -7.22
CA LEU A 59 -4.57 5.06 -6.21
C LEU A 59 -5.45 4.11 -5.40
N LEU A 60 -5.33 4.15 -4.08
CA LEU A 60 -6.23 3.43 -3.17
C LEU A 60 -7.29 4.38 -2.64
N THR A 61 -8.56 4.06 -2.82
CA THR A 61 -9.66 4.84 -2.24
C THR A 61 -10.25 4.14 -1.03
N VAL A 62 -10.33 4.84 0.10
CA VAL A 62 -10.85 4.33 1.37
C VAL A 62 -12.18 4.99 1.69
N ARG A 63 -13.24 4.20 1.90
CA ARG A 63 -14.58 4.70 2.25
C ARG A 63 -15.16 3.99 3.47
N LYS A 64 -16.05 4.66 4.21
CA LYS A 64 -16.89 4.00 5.23
C LYS A 64 -18.05 3.31 4.51
N ALA A 65 -18.25 2.01 4.77
CA ALA A 65 -19.33 1.25 4.17
C ALA A 65 -20.56 1.23 5.09
N PHE A 66 -20.44 0.60 6.26
CA PHE A 66 -21.52 0.52 7.25
C PHE A 66 -20.94 0.29 8.64
N GLU A 67 -21.77 0.47 9.66
CA GLU A 67 -21.43 0.26 11.06
C GLU A 67 -22.44 -0.72 11.66
N LYS A 68 -21.95 -1.75 12.33
CA LYS A 68 -22.76 -2.82 12.93
C LYS A 68 -22.02 -3.41 14.13
N ASP A 69 -22.74 -3.70 15.21
CA ASP A 69 -22.22 -4.43 16.38
C ASP A 69 -20.90 -3.85 16.95
N ASN A 70 -20.83 -2.52 17.12
CA ASN A 70 -19.64 -1.80 17.60
C ASN A 70 -18.39 -1.95 16.71
N ARG A 71 -18.58 -2.28 15.43
CA ARG A 71 -17.55 -2.31 14.40
C ARG A 71 -17.96 -1.45 13.20
N VAL A 72 -16.97 -0.84 12.57
CA VAL A 72 -17.13 -0.10 11.32
C VAL A 72 -16.44 -0.89 10.21
N THR A 73 -17.19 -1.13 9.14
CA THR A 73 -16.67 -1.69 7.89
C THR A 73 -16.25 -0.55 6.98
N TYR A 74 -15.01 -0.62 6.51
CA TYR A 74 -14.42 0.23 5.50
C TYR A 74 -14.20 -0.58 4.23
N THR A 75 -14.21 0.10 3.08
CA THR A 75 -13.85 -0.48 1.80
C THR A 75 -12.59 0.17 1.26
N ILE A 76 -11.76 -0.64 0.60
CA ILE A 76 -10.57 -0.21 -0.12
C ILE A 76 -10.67 -0.75 -1.54
N ASP A 77 -10.81 0.15 -2.52
CA ASP A 77 -10.67 -0.15 -3.95
C ASP A 77 -9.38 0.44 -4.50
N GLN A 78 -8.97 -0.05 -5.66
CA GLN A 78 -7.81 0.44 -6.39
C GLN A 78 -8.18 0.86 -7.80
N GLU A 79 -7.61 1.96 -8.27
CA GLU A 79 -7.61 2.38 -9.67
C GLU A 79 -6.22 2.83 -10.08
N HIS A 80 -5.91 2.87 -11.39
CA HIS A 80 -4.64 3.43 -11.86
C HIS A 80 -4.63 4.94 -11.61
N PHE A 81 -3.62 5.43 -10.90
CA PHE A 81 -3.43 6.86 -10.71
C PHE A 81 -2.90 7.51 -11.98
N LEU A 82 -3.66 8.44 -12.55
CA LEU A 82 -3.24 9.33 -13.64
C LEU A 82 -3.25 10.78 -13.12
N ALA A 83 -2.12 11.47 -13.26
CA ALA A 83 -1.91 12.79 -12.66
C ALA A 83 -2.75 13.90 -13.29
N ASP A 84 -3.26 13.67 -14.50
CA ASP A 84 -4.15 14.59 -15.22
C ASP A 84 -5.63 14.40 -14.87
N GLY A 85 -5.93 13.49 -13.93
CA GLY A 85 -7.29 13.16 -13.51
C GLY A 85 -8.10 12.39 -14.55
N SER A 86 -7.49 12.03 -15.69
CA SER A 86 -8.17 11.24 -16.69
C SER A 86 -8.43 9.82 -16.19
N ARG A 87 -9.47 9.19 -16.76
CA ARG A 87 -9.74 7.77 -16.58
C ARG A 87 -9.68 7.12 -17.95
N ASP A 88 -8.69 6.25 -18.15
CA ASP A 88 -8.65 5.41 -19.33
C ASP A 88 -9.65 4.26 -19.17
N VAL A 89 -10.72 4.30 -19.96
CA VAL A 89 -11.78 3.28 -19.96
C VAL A 89 -11.25 1.91 -20.39
N ASN A 90 -10.14 1.88 -21.14
CA ASN A 90 -9.49 0.65 -21.58
C ASN A 90 -8.41 0.15 -20.61
N ASP A 91 -8.12 0.90 -19.55
CA ASP A 91 -7.13 0.50 -18.57
C ASP A 91 -7.59 -0.72 -17.78
N LYS A 92 -6.72 -1.73 -17.75
CA LYS A 92 -6.91 -3.01 -17.06
C LYS A 92 -5.82 -3.26 -16.01
N SER A 93 -5.05 -2.23 -15.67
CA SER A 93 -3.94 -2.35 -14.73
C SER A 93 -4.45 -2.70 -13.34
N GLU A 94 -3.98 -3.82 -12.80
CA GLU A 94 -4.37 -4.29 -11.48
C GLU A 94 -3.10 -4.68 -10.71
N TRP A 95 -3.04 -4.28 -9.43
CA TRP A 95 -1.88 -4.54 -8.58
C TRP A 95 -2.24 -5.45 -7.42
N PHE A 96 -1.28 -6.29 -7.02
CA PHE A 96 -1.25 -6.83 -5.67
C PHE A 96 -0.54 -5.81 -4.78
N VAL A 97 -1.27 -5.09 -3.94
CA VAL A 97 -0.73 -3.94 -3.20
C VAL A 97 -0.40 -4.30 -1.76
N PRO A 98 0.88 -4.31 -1.35
CA PRO A 98 1.24 -4.43 0.06
C PRO A 98 0.75 -3.21 0.85
N VAL A 99 -0.37 -3.36 1.57
CA VAL A 99 -0.96 -2.29 2.37
C VAL A 99 -0.55 -2.46 3.83
N THR A 100 -0.04 -1.37 4.40
CA THR A 100 0.17 -1.24 5.85
C THR A 100 -0.76 -0.16 6.39
N ILE A 101 -1.49 -0.49 7.45
CA ILE A 101 -2.37 0.42 8.18
C ILE A 101 -1.78 0.64 9.57
N CYS A 102 -1.69 1.89 9.98
CA CYS A 102 -1.25 2.32 11.31
C CYS A 102 -2.31 3.20 11.97
N ASP A 103 -2.14 3.45 13.27
CA ASP A 103 -2.86 4.50 13.97
C ASP A 103 -2.65 5.84 13.26
N ALA A 104 -3.71 6.65 13.15
CA ALA A 104 -3.63 7.94 12.46
C ALA A 104 -2.54 8.83 13.05
N SER A 105 -2.25 8.70 14.35
CA SER A 105 -1.33 9.54 15.09
C SER A 105 0.03 8.91 15.42
N ASP A 106 0.25 7.64 15.10
CA ASP A 106 1.51 6.95 15.41
C ASP A 106 1.88 5.96 14.29
N SER A 107 2.91 6.30 13.51
CA SER A 107 3.43 5.49 12.39
C SER A 107 3.94 4.11 12.85
N ASN A 108 4.37 3.98 14.10
CA ASN A 108 4.92 2.73 14.64
C ASN A 108 3.82 1.80 15.16
N LYS A 109 2.64 2.34 15.49
CA LYS A 109 1.49 1.55 15.93
C LYS A 109 0.75 0.96 14.73
N ILE A 110 1.29 -0.15 14.24
CA ILE A 110 0.70 -0.90 13.11
C ILE A 110 -0.56 -1.62 13.56
N LEU A 111 -1.67 -1.37 12.85
CA LEU A 111 -2.98 -1.98 13.09
C LEU A 111 -3.20 -3.22 12.21
N LYS A 112 -2.75 -3.17 10.95
CA LYS A 112 -2.90 -4.29 10.01
C LYS A 112 -1.87 -4.24 8.89
N ARG A 113 -1.44 -5.41 8.42
CA ARG A 113 -0.68 -5.60 7.17
C ARG A 113 -1.37 -6.67 6.33
N PHE A 114 -1.51 -6.42 5.03
CA PHE A 114 -2.09 -7.38 4.10
C PHE A 114 -1.71 -7.02 2.66
N VAL A 115 -1.93 -7.93 1.72
CA VAL A 115 -1.86 -7.65 0.28
C VAL A 115 -3.27 -7.41 -0.22
N LEU A 116 -3.55 -6.19 -0.69
CA LEU A 116 -4.78 -5.87 -1.38
C LEU A 116 -4.81 -6.65 -2.71
N PRO A 117 -5.83 -7.49 -2.96
CA PRO A 117 -5.88 -8.29 -4.18
C PRO A 117 -6.21 -7.41 -5.40
N LYS A 118 -5.79 -7.88 -6.58
CA LYS A 118 -6.14 -7.28 -7.88
C LYS A 118 -7.65 -7.06 -8.06
N SER A 119 -8.45 -7.99 -7.54
CA SER A 119 -9.91 -7.93 -7.59
C SER A 119 -10.50 -6.70 -6.91
N ALA A 120 -9.74 -6.01 -6.04
CA ALA A 120 -10.14 -4.75 -5.41
C ALA A 120 -10.45 -3.63 -6.42
N ARG A 121 -10.02 -3.75 -7.69
CA ARG A 121 -10.43 -2.85 -8.78
C ARG A 121 -11.91 -2.97 -9.12
N LYS A 122 -12.50 -4.16 -8.95
CA LYS A 122 -13.89 -4.50 -9.33
C LYS A 122 -14.79 -4.67 -8.12
N VAL A 123 -14.27 -5.29 -7.06
CA VAL A 123 -14.99 -5.60 -5.82
C VAL A 123 -14.19 -5.03 -4.67
N PRO A 124 -14.63 -3.91 -4.05
CA PRO A 124 -13.87 -3.25 -2.98
C PRO A 124 -13.55 -4.22 -1.85
N TYR A 125 -12.30 -4.22 -1.39
CA TYR A 125 -11.85 -5.05 -0.28
C TYR A 125 -12.40 -4.52 1.04
N GLN A 126 -13.04 -5.38 1.81
CA GLN A 126 -13.62 -4.99 3.09
C GLN A 126 -12.63 -5.15 4.23
N LEU A 127 -12.65 -4.17 5.13
CA LEU A 127 -11.86 -4.17 6.34
C LEU A 127 -12.72 -3.70 7.50
N GLU A 128 -12.60 -4.36 8.65
CA GLU A 128 -13.34 -3.99 9.84
C GLU A 128 -12.42 -3.53 10.97
N PHE A 129 -12.83 -2.45 11.63
CA PHE A 129 -12.22 -1.99 12.88
C PHE A 129 -13.30 -1.74 13.95
N PRO A 130 -12.92 -1.76 15.24
CA PRO A 130 -13.79 -1.23 16.30
C PRO A 130 -14.20 0.22 16.02
N VAL A 131 -15.41 0.61 16.43
CA VAL A 131 -15.87 2.00 16.35
C VAL A 131 -14.88 2.93 17.05
N GLY A 132 -14.61 4.09 16.44
CA GLY A 132 -13.65 5.08 16.95
C GLY A 132 -12.19 4.80 16.59
N THR A 133 -11.88 3.72 15.87
CA THR A 133 -10.51 3.48 15.38
C THR A 133 -10.09 4.57 14.40
N LYS A 134 -9.07 5.33 14.77
CA LYS A 134 -8.43 6.34 13.93
C LYS A 134 -7.25 5.69 13.21
N PHE A 135 -7.25 5.64 11.88
CA PHE A 135 -6.21 4.97 11.12
C PHE A 135 -5.76 5.76 9.89
N ARG A 136 -4.60 5.38 9.37
CA ARG A 136 -4.10 5.80 8.06
C ARG A 136 -3.25 4.70 7.42
N LEU A 137 -3.19 4.72 6.09
CA LEU A 137 -2.42 3.83 5.26
C LEU A 137 -1.02 4.41 4.97
N ASN A 138 -0.12 3.52 4.56
CA ASN A 138 1.22 3.83 4.06
C ASN A 138 2.10 4.63 5.05
N PRO A 139 2.26 4.18 6.32
CA PRO A 139 3.22 4.81 7.22
C PRO A 139 4.62 4.86 6.61
N ASP A 140 5.30 5.98 6.85
CA ASP A 140 6.62 6.32 6.35
C ASP A 140 6.73 6.42 4.81
N ALA A 141 5.59 6.47 4.11
CA ALA A 141 5.52 6.54 2.65
C ALA A 141 6.32 5.43 1.96
N THR A 142 6.26 4.21 2.51
CA THR A 142 7.16 3.13 2.12
C THR A 142 6.70 2.29 0.94
N ALA A 143 5.42 2.35 0.63
CA ALA A 143 4.79 1.68 -0.51
C ALA A 143 4.47 2.67 -1.63
N PHE A 144 4.46 2.16 -2.87
CA PHE A 144 4.35 2.97 -4.08
C PHE A 144 2.90 3.05 -4.55
N TYR A 145 2.06 3.74 -3.80
CA TYR A 145 0.68 4.04 -4.15
C TYR A 145 0.30 5.39 -3.56
N ARG A 146 -0.84 5.95 -3.97
CA ARG A 146 -1.46 7.13 -3.32
C ARG A 146 -2.70 6.72 -2.56
N VAL A 147 -3.14 7.53 -1.59
CA VAL A 147 -4.36 7.24 -0.81
C VAL A 147 -5.33 8.40 -0.88
N ARG A 148 -6.56 8.09 -1.29
CA ARG A 148 -7.72 8.98 -1.19
C ARG A 148 -8.62 8.48 -0.08
N TYR A 149 -8.82 9.28 0.94
CA TYR A 149 -9.82 9.00 1.96
C TYR A 149 -11.13 9.71 1.58
N GLU A 150 -12.25 9.07 1.89
CA GLU A 150 -13.51 9.79 2.03
C GLU A 150 -13.34 10.92 3.05
N GLU A 151 -14.00 12.07 2.81
CA GLU A 151 -13.84 13.28 3.62
C GLU A 151 -14.06 13.03 5.11
N SER A 152 -15.06 12.20 5.45
CA SER A 152 -15.39 11.81 6.82
C SER A 152 -14.24 11.10 7.56
N LEU A 153 -13.27 10.55 6.83
CA LEU A 153 -12.11 9.81 7.38
C LEU A 153 -10.84 10.66 7.47
N MET A 154 -10.83 11.86 6.88
CA MET A 154 -9.65 12.74 6.91
C MET A 154 -9.44 13.44 8.26
N GLY A 155 -10.51 13.65 9.04
CA GLY A 155 -10.45 14.36 10.33
C GLY A 155 -9.31 13.90 11.25
N PRO A 156 -9.20 12.59 11.57
CA PRO A 156 -8.11 12.06 12.40
C PRO A 156 -6.70 12.28 11.83
N VAL A 157 -6.55 12.25 10.50
CA VAL A 157 -5.24 12.46 9.84
C VAL A 157 -4.84 13.93 9.94
N LEU A 158 -5.79 14.84 9.72
CA LEU A 158 -5.59 16.29 9.84
C LEU A 158 -5.32 16.71 11.29
N GLU A 159 -6.01 16.10 12.25
CA GLU A 159 -5.76 16.29 13.69
C GLU A 159 -4.33 15.88 14.05
N ALA A 160 -3.89 14.68 13.65
CA ALA A 160 -2.53 14.22 13.88
C ALA A 160 -1.45 15.11 13.21
N LEU A 161 -1.77 15.67 12.04
CA LEU A 161 -0.91 16.63 11.35
C LEU A 161 -0.79 17.96 12.12
N GLY A 162 -1.93 18.51 12.58
CA GLY A 162 -1.99 19.75 13.36
C GLY A 162 -1.28 19.65 14.71
N GLU A 163 -1.42 18.50 15.38
CA GLU A 163 -0.76 18.19 16.64
C GLU A 163 0.73 17.79 16.49
N LYS A 164 1.26 17.77 15.25
CA LYS A 164 2.65 17.39 14.93
C LYS A 164 3.02 15.96 15.39
N LYS A 165 2.06 15.05 15.41
CA LYS A 165 2.28 13.63 15.76
C LYS A 165 2.84 12.81 14.59
N LEU A 166 2.63 13.28 13.36
CA LEU A 166 3.20 12.66 12.17
C LEU A 166 4.69 12.99 11.99
N ASN A 167 5.48 11.99 11.61
CA ASN A 167 6.88 12.20 11.25
C ASN A 167 7.02 12.95 9.91
N ASN A 168 8.23 13.42 9.58
CA ASN A 168 8.46 14.25 8.39
C ASN A 168 8.07 13.56 7.07
N LYS A 169 8.27 12.24 6.95
CA LYS A 169 7.91 11.49 5.74
C LYS A 169 6.40 11.43 5.57
N ASP A 170 5.69 11.11 6.64
CA ASP A 170 4.23 11.03 6.64
C ASP A 170 3.59 12.39 6.36
N ARG A 171 4.12 13.48 6.96
CA ARG A 171 3.65 14.85 6.71
C ARG A 171 3.79 15.24 5.24
N LEU A 172 4.97 14.99 4.67
CA LEU A 172 5.23 15.25 3.26
C LEU A 172 4.32 14.43 2.35
N TYR A 173 4.12 13.15 2.70
CA TYR A 173 3.32 12.24 1.91
C TYR A 173 1.83 12.60 1.92
N VAL A 174 1.25 12.91 3.08
CA VAL A 174 -0.15 13.39 3.18
C VAL A 174 -0.34 14.67 2.36
N LEU A 175 0.61 15.61 2.43
CA LEU A 175 0.56 16.83 1.64
C LEU A 175 0.65 16.54 0.13
N ALA A 176 1.59 15.67 -0.27
CA ALA A 176 1.78 15.29 -1.67
C ALA A 176 0.55 14.58 -2.24
N ASP A 177 -0.13 13.75 -1.45
CA ASP A 177 -1.41 13.12 -1.84
C ASP A 177 -2.52 14.16 -1.96
N ALA A 178 -2.65 15.08 -1.00
CA ALA A 178 -3.65 16.15 -1.08
C ALA A 178 -3.50 16.99 -2.35
N PHE A 179 -2.28 17.43 -2.70
CA PHE A 179 -2.04 18.19 -3.94
C PHE A 179 -2.36 17.40 -5.20
N ALA A 180 -1.96 16.14 -5.25
CA ALA A 180 -2.16 15.30 -6.42
C ALA A 180 -3.64 14.93 -6.65
N LEU A 181 -4.43 14.89 -5.58
CA LEU A 181 -5.85 14.55 -5.64
C LEU A 181 -6.74 15.74 -5.99
N VAL A 182 -6.27 16.97 -5.82
CA VAL A 182 -7.00 18.19 -6.27
C VAL A 182 -7.03 18.29 -7.80
N SER A 183 -6.06 17.68 -8.48
CA SER A 183 -5.98 17.63 -9.94
C SER A 183 -6.89 16.57 -10.58
N ILE A 184 -7.71 15.86 -9.79
CA ILE A 184 -8.54 14.71 -10.20
C ILE A 184 -10.02 14.93 -9.87
#